data_AF-A0A1Y2A613-F1
#
_entry.id   AF-A0A1Y2A613-F1
#
_cell.length_a   1.000
_cell.length_b   1.000
_cell.length_c   1.000
_cell.angle_alpha   90.00
_cell.angle_beta   90.00
_cell.angle_gamma   90.00
#
_symmetry.space_group_name_H-M   'P 1'
#
loop_
_entity.id
_entity.type
_entity.pdbx_description
1 polymer ?
#
loop_
_entity_poly.entity_id
_entity_poly.type
_entity_poly.pdbx_seq_one_letter_code
_entity_poly.pdbx_strand_id
1 'polypeptide(L)'
;MTDLSTKESIAALLRDLVQQDAGMDAESSIQEEVIPNLEAAAIGYRESKMVAEHLFQGSQSDNMSWSILRVAQIEGLLGEKGMWIQKEWLSTASAGLRKAPSTLDGQTLVFWIPVEYVARTIMDITLFHPKRRGENKVFNITNPASWEDISAEIRDTLYSSNTEQIEVVTWDEWLAALRFSVESGCVENLGWKALPFF
;
A
#
# COMPACT_ATOMS: atom_id res chain seq x y z
N MET A 1 -18.14 10.79 -15.32
CA MET A 1 -16.89 11.43 -15.79
C MET A 1 -16.33 12.20 -14.60
N THR A 2 -15.55 11.54 -13.74
CA THR A 2 -14.98 12.17 -12.53
C THR A 2 -13.90 13.15 -12.98
N ASP A 3 -14.04 14.40 -12.56
CA ASP A 3 -13.15 15.51 -12.88
C ASP A 3 -11.71 15.18 -12.45
N LEU A 4 -10.74 15.50 -13.31
CA LEU A 4 -9.31 15.36 -13.03
C LEU A 4 -8.94 16.12 -11.75
N SER A 5 -9.60 17.24 -11.49
CA SER A 5 -9.47 18.05 -10.27
C SER A 5 -9.79 17.25 -9.00
N THR A 6 -10.83 16.40 -9.01
CA THR A 6 -11.21 15.60 -7.84
C THR A 6 -10.18 14.51 -7.54
N LYS A 7 -9.60 13.90 -8.58
CA LYS A 7 -8.55 12.89 -8.43
C LYS A 7 -7.25 13.49 -7.88
N GLU A 8 -6.91 14.71 -8.32
CA GLU A 8 -5.75 15.46 -7.83
C GLU A 8 -5.95 15.94 -6.39
N SER A 9 -7.16 16.35 -5.99
CA SER A 9 -7.46 16.72 -4.60
C SER A 9 -7.39 15.53 -3.64
N ILE A 10 -7.92 14.35 -4.02
CA ILE A 10 -7.81 13.12 -3.20
C ILE A 10 -6.35 12.73 -3.01
N ALA A 11 -5.57 12.79 -4.10
CA ALA A 11 -4.15 12.49 -4.06
C ALA A 11 -3.34 13.47 -3.17
N ALA A 12 -3.70 14.75 -3.20
CA ALA A 12 -3.00 15.81 -2.48
C ALA A 12 -3.22 15.76 -0.97
N LEU A 13 -4.14 14.95 -0.49
CA LEU A 13 -4.58 14.94 0.89
C LEU A 13 -4.33 13.59 1.58
N LEU A 14 -4.35 12.49 0.81
CA LEU A 14 -3.65 11.27 1.19
C LEU A 14 -2.13 11.50 1.41
N ARG A 15 -1.58 12.59 0.84
CA ARG A 15 -0.22 13.11 1.06
C ARG A 15 0.09 13.41 2.53
N ASP A 16 -0.83 14.07 3.24
CA ASP A 16 -0.56 14.62 4.56
C ASP A 16 -0.75 13.56 5.66
N LEU A 17 -1.57 12.55 5.37
CA LEU A 17 -1.83 11.38 6.21
C LEU A 17 -0.61 10.54 6.53
N VAL A 18 0.11 10.18 5.47
CA VAL A 18 1.21 9.22 5.57
C VAL A 18 2.40 9.85 6.28
N GLN A 19 2.53 11.18 6.20
CA GLN A 19 3.59 11.92 6.87
C GLN A 19 3.37 12.06 8.38
N GLN A 20 2.15 11.87 8.88
CA GLN A 20 1.82 12.10 10.29
C GLN A 20 1.88 10.84 11.18
N ASP A 21 1.75 9.63 10.63
CA ASP A 21 1.64 8.41 11.44
C ASP A 21 2.91 7.54 11.41
N ALA A 22 4.04 8.11 11.85
CA ALA A 22 5.33 7.41 11.93
C ALA A 22 5.55 6.68 13.27
N GLY A 23 4.50 6.27 13.97
CA GLY A 23 4.58 5.97 15.40
C GLY A 23 3.65 4.89 15.94
N MET A 24 3.48 3.76 15.24
CA MET A 24 2.82 2.59 15.84
C MET A 24 3.76 1.37 15.86
N ASP A 25 4.10 0.93 17.08
CA ASP A 25 4.82 -0.32 17.33
C ASP A 25 3.91 -1.50 16.95
N ALA A 26 4.09 -2.03 15.75
CA ALA A 26 3.38 -3.23 15.31
C ALA A 26 3.89 -4.45 16.10
N GLU A 27 3.12 -4.92 17.08
CA GLU A 27 3.38 -6.08 17.94
C GLU A 27 3.51 -7.45 17.21
N SER A 28 3.68 -7.46 15.89
CA SER A 28 3.98 -8.66 15.09
C SER A 28 4.89 -8.36 13.91
N SER A 29 6.00 -7.66 14.13
CA SER A 29 7.00 -7.44 13.08
C SER A 29 7.45 -8.79 12.50
N ILE A 30 7.13 -9.02 11.23
CA ILE A 30 7.62 -10.17 10.47
C ILE A 30 9.14 -10.11 10.58
N GLN A 31 9.79 -11.22 10.95
CA GLN A 31 11.23 -11.21 11.10
C GLN A 31 11.92 -10.91 9.76
N GLU A 32 13.01 -10.16 9.83
CA GLU A 32 13.90 -9.84 8.70
C GLU A 32 14.81 -11.03 8.36
N GLU A 33 14.18 -12.19 8.19
CA GLU A 33 14.80 -13.44 7.80
C GLU A 33 13.97 -14.09 6.69
N VAL A 34 14.62 -14.93 5.87
CA VAL A 34 13.93 -15.70 4.83
C VAL A 34 12.96 -16.65 5.51
N ILE A 35 11.67 -16.56 5.15
CA ILE A 35 10.62 -17.41 5.73
C ILE A 35 10.89 -18.85 5.28
N PRO A 36 11.15 -19.82 6.18
CA PRO A 36 11.57 -21.17 5.77
C PRO A 36 10.48 -21.96 5.06
N ASN A 37 9.22 -21.68 5.38
CA ASN A 37 8.07 -22.38 4.85
C ASN A 37 7.60 -21.75 3.52
N LEU A 38 7.82 -22.45 2.40
CA LEU A 38 7.36 -22.04 1.07
C LEU A 38 5.83 -21.97 0.95
N GLU A 39 5.08 -22.68 1.80
CA GLU A 39 3.62 -22.66 1.83
C GLU A 39 3.06 -21.43 2.57
N ALA A 40 3.91 -20.57 3.13
CA ALA A 40 3.46 -19.36 3.82
C ALA A 40 2.88 -18.30 2.87
N ALA A 41 3.13 -18.40 1.56
CA ALA A 41 2.54 -17.52 0.56
C ALA A 41 1.22 -18.10 0.03
N ALA A 42 0.14 -17.30 0.08
CA ALA A 42 -1.20 -17.76 -0.30
C ALA A 42 -1.60 -17.47 -1.77
N ILE A 43 -0.80 -16.71 -2.52
CA ILE A 43 -1.12 -16.28 -3.89
C ILE A 43 0.11 -16.33 -4.80
N GLY A 44 -0.09 -16.65 -6.09
CA GLY A 44 0.99 -16.85 -7.08
C GLY A 44 2.04 -15.73 -7.16
N TYR A 45 1.62 -14.47 -7.02
CA TYR A 45 2.57 -13.36 -6.95
C TYR A 45 3.49 -13.46 -5.72
N ARG A 46 2.92 -13.66 -4.52
CA ARG A 46 3.67 -13.80 -3.27
C ARG A 46 4.55 -15.05 -3.29
N GLU A 47 4.04 -16.16 -3.83
CA GLU A 47 4.79 -17.40 -4.03
C GLU A 47 6.03 -17.16 -4.91
N SER A 48 5.86 -16.49 -6.06
CA SER A 48 6.98 -16.20 -6.96
C SER A 48 8.09 -15.37 -6.30
N LYS A 49 7.71 -14.43 -5.42
CA LYS A 49 8.65 -13.59 -4.67
C LYS A 49 9.35 -14.41 -3.59
N MET A 50 8.62 -15.24 -2.87
CA MET A 50 9.17 -16.16 -1.87
C MET A 50 10.17 -17.14 -2.48
N VAL A 51 9.84 -17.74 -3.63
CA VAL A 51 10.78 -18.60 -4.37
C VAL A 51 12.07 -17.85 -4.71
N ALA A 52 11.99 -16.59 -5.14
CA ALA A 52 13.18 -15.78 -5.41
C ALA A 52 14.03 -15.56 -4.14
N GLU A 53 13.41 -15.31 -2.99
CA GLU A 53 14.14 -15.19 -1.71
C GLU A 53 14.91 -16.46 -1.37
N HIS A 54 14.28 -17.63 -1.54
CA HIS A 54 14.93 -18.93 -1.32
C HIS A 54 16.07 -19.19 -2.30
N LEU A 55 15.97 -18.75 -3.56
CA LEU A 55 17.07 -18.86 -4.53
C LEU A 55 18.28 -18.03 -4.08
N PHE A 56 18.07 -16.80 -3.58
CA PHE A 56 19.14 -15.99 -3.01
C PHE A 56 19.74 -16.64 -1.76
N GLN A 57 18.89 -17.17 -0.86
CA GLN A 57 19.34 -17.89 0.33
C GLN A 57 20.17 -19.14 -0.02
N GLY A 58 19.74 -19.93 -1.01
CA GLY A 58 20.49 -21.10 -1.48
C GLY A 58 21.78 -20.75 -2.22
N SER A 59 21.89 -19.53 -2.76
CA SER A 59 23.09 -19.03 -3.44
C SER A 59 24.17 -18.50 -2.48
N GLN A 60 23.99 -18.65 -1.16
CA GLN A 60 24.96 -18.21 -0.16
C GLN A 60 26.34 -18.80 -0.45
N SER A 61 27.30 -17.92 -0.73
CA SER A 61 28.71 -18.24 -0.86
C SER A 61 29.51 -17.07 -0.32
N ASP A 62 30.73 -17.34 0.16
CA ASP A 62 31.62 -16.32 0.76
C ASP A 62 31.96 -15.15 -0.19
N ASN A 63 31.70 -15.32 -1.49
CA ASN A 63 31.98 -14.34 -2.53
C ASN A 63 30.75 -13.57 -3.05
N MET A 64 29.54 -13.89 -2.56
CA MET A 64 28.32 -13.22 -3.00
C MET A 64 27.56 -12.61 -1.82
N SER A 65 27.34 -11.31 -1.86
CA SER A 65 26.53 -10.57 -0.90
C SER A 65 25.26 -10.05 -1.58
N TRP A 66 24.11 -10.28 -0.96
CA TRP A 66 22.81 -9.83 -1.46
C TRP A 66 22.01 -9.12 -0.37
N SER A 67 20.98 -8.39 -0.79
CA SER A 67 19.99 -7.81 0.11
C SER A 67 18.61 -8.01 -0.50
N ILE A 68 17.67 -8.50 0.31
CA ILE A 68 16.27 -8.66 -0.08
C ILE A 68 15.50 -7.53 0.59
N LEU A 69 14.77 -6.75 -0.21
CA LEU A 69 13.98 -5.64 0.27
C LEU A 69 12.51 -5.99 0.06
N ARG A 70 11.82 -6.34 1.15
CA ARG A 70 10.37 -6.60 1.17
C ARG A 70 9.66 -5.28 1.35
N VAL A 71 9.14 -4.73 0.26
CA VAL A 71 8.42 -3.45 0.27
C VAL A 71 6.94 -3.70 0.48
N ALA A 72 6.32 -2.94 1.39
CA ALA A 72 4.88 -2.92 1.59
C ALA A 72 4.14 -2.29 0.38
N GLN A 73 2.84 -1.98 0.52
CA GLN A 73 2.12 -1.28 -0.53
C GLN A 73 2.80 0.07 -0.80
N ILE A 74 3.26 0.30 -2.03
CA ILE A 74 3.82 1.60 -2.42
C ILE A 74 2.66 2.51 -2.78
N GLU A 75 2.61 3.69 -2.18
CA GLU A 75 1.59 4.69 -2.47
C GLU A 75 2.13 5.87 -3.30
N GLY A 76 1.32 6.92 -3.41
CA GLY A 76 1.61 8.10 -4.20
C GLY A 76 2.89 8.85 -3.82
N LEU A 77 3.27 9.77 -4.70
CA LEU A 77 4.35 10.73 -4.45
C LEU A 77 3.95 11.71 -3.33
N LEU A 78 4.91 12.12 -2.51
CA LEU A 78 4.82 13.16 -1.49
C LEU A 78 4.98 14.58 -2.07
N GLY A 79 4.58 15.58 -1.29
CA GLY A 79 4.79 17.01 -1.60
C GLY A 79 3.72 17.63 -2.50
N GLU A 80 3.80 18.94 -2.73
CA GLU A 80 2.71 19.76 -3.33
C GLU A 80 2.18 19.29 -4.69
N LYS A 81 2.99 18.54 -5.47
CA LYS A 81 2.62 17.94 -6.76
C LYS A 81 2.50 16.42 -6.72
N GLY A 82 2.53 15.84 -5.52
CA GLY A 82 2.40 14.42 -5.27
C GLY A 82 1.06 13.90 -5.78
N MET A 83 1.08 12.78 -6.49
CA MET A 83 -0.10 12.14 -7.05
C MET A 83 -0.20 10.71 -6.53
N TRP A 84 -1.40 10.31 -6.13
CA TRP A 84 -1.71 8.90 -5.94
C TRP A 84 -1.53 8.17 -7.27
N ILE A 85 -1.05 6.93 -7.18
CA ILE A 85 -0.91 6.08 -8.35
C ILE A 85 -2.32 5.87 -8.92
N GLN A 86 -2.58 6.41 -10.11
CA GLN A 86 -3.90 6.41 -10.76
C GLN A 86 -4.47 5.00 -10.99
N LYS A 87 -3.63 3.97 -10.83
CA LYS A 87 -3.99 2.56 -10.99
C LYS A 87 -4.35 1.85 -9.68
N GLU A 88 -4.31 2.55 -8.56
CA GLU A 88 -4.64 1.95 -7.26
C GLU A 88 -6.14 1.72 -7.11
N TRP A 89 -6.48 0.52 -6.64
CA TRP A 89 -7.85 0.04 -6.64
C TRP A 89 -8.72 0.80 -5.64
N LEU A 90 -8.21 1.10 -4.45
CA LEU A 90 -9.00 1.66 -3.34
C LEU A 90 -9.38 3.13 -3.57
N SER A 91 -8.40 3.97 -3.93
CA SER A 91 -8.66 5.39 -4.19
C SER A 91 -9.58 5.60 -5.40
N THR A 92 -9.38 4.82 -6.47
CA THR A 92 -10.22 4.92 -7.67
C THR A 92 -11.64 4.38 -7.44
N ALA A 93 -11.78 3.28 -6.69
CA ALA A 93 -13.07 2.73 -6.31
C ALA A 93 -13.83 3.70 -5.40
N SER A 94 -13.19 4.19 -4.33
CA SER A 94 -13.85 5.10 -3.40
C SER A 94 -14.27 6.42 -4.05
N ALA A 95 -13.42 6.97 -4.93
CA ALA A 95 -13.77 8.15 -5.71
C ALA A 95 -14.93 7.91 -6.68
N GLY A 96 -14.97 6.75 -7.35
CA GLY A 96 -16.02 6.39 -8.30
C GLY A 96 -17.36 6.08 -7.62
N LEU A 97 -17.32 5.38 -6.48
CA LEU A 97 -18.49 5.00 -5.69
C LEU A 97 -19.03 6.15 -4.84
N ARG A 98 -18.19 7.16 -4.59
CA ARG A 98 -18.40 8.21 -3.58
C ARG A 98 -18.60 7.64 -2.17
N LYS A 99 -17.92 6.52 -1.90
CA LYS A 99 -17.97 5.80 -0.64
C LYS A 99 -16.57 5.41 -0.23
N ALA A 100 -16.18 5.72 1.00
CA ALA A 100 -14.95 5.23 1.60
C ALA A 100 -15.30 4.21 2.69
N PRO A 101 -14.56 3.09 2.80
CA PRO A 101 -14.86 2.10 3.83
C PRO A 101 -14.28 2.54 5.18
N SER A 102 -15.03 2.35 6.26
CA SER A 102 -14.63 2.67 7.64
C SER A 102 -13.54 1.74 8.18
N THR A 103 -13.38 0.56 7.58
CA THR A 103 -12.33 -0.43 7.86
C THR A 103 -11.88 -1.07 6.55
N LEU A 104 -10.71 -1.70 6.49
CA LEU A 104 -10.30 -2.50 5.34
C LEU A 104 -10.35 -3.97 5.71
N ASP A 105 -11.46 -4.64 5.39
CA ASP A 105 -11.64 -6.07 5.66
C ASP A 105 -11.39 -6.44 7.14
N GLY A 106 -11.94 -5.62 8.05
CA GLY A 106 -11.72 -5.77 9.49
C GLY A 106 -10.32 -5.38 9.97
N GLN A 107 -9.41 -4.95 9.09
CA GLN A 107 -8.09 -4.44 9.45
C GLN A 107 -8.19 -2.96 9.82
N THR A 108 -7.54 -2.62 10.93
CA THR A 108 -7.37 -1.25 11.42
C THR A 108 -5.97 -0.71 11.15
N LEU A 109 -5.03 -1.56 10.71
CA LEU A 109 -3.65 -1.20 10.41
C LEU A 109 -3.37 -1.48 8.93
N VAL A 110 -2.79 -0.50 8.24
CA VAL A 110 -2.29 -0.67 6.87
C VAL A 110 -0.78 -0.49 6.84
N PHE A 111 -0.12 -1.12 5.87
CA PHE A 111 1.31 -0.99 5.65
C PHE A 111 1.56 -0.32 4.30
N TRP A 112 1.46 1.00 4.28
CA TRP A 112 1.60 1.81 3.07
C TRP A 112 2.81 2.72 3.20
N ILE A 113 3.62 2.78 2.16
CA ILE A 113 4.83 3.58 2.16
C ILE A 113 4.95 4.45 0.90
N PRO A 114 5.27 5.75 1.02
CA PRO A 114 5.48 6.62 -0.12
C PRO A 114 6.65 6.19 -0.98
N VAL A 115 6.50 6.37 -2.29
CA VAL A 115 7.52 5.98 -3.27
C VAL A 115 8.86 6.68 -3.03
N GLU A 116 8.87 7.92 -2.53
CA GLU A 116 10.10 8.64 -2.19
C GLU A 116 10.85 7.99 -1.03
N TYR A 117 10.13 7.53 0.00
CA TYR A 117 10.74 6.85 1.13
C TYR A 117 11.29 5.50 0.69
N VAL A 118 10.55 4.75 -0.13
CA VAL A 118 11.06 3.50 -0.74
C VAL A 118 12.34 3.77 -1.53
N ALA A 119 12.33 4.76 -2.42
CA ALA A 119 13.48 5.09 -3.26
C ALA A 119 14.69 5.51 -2.41
N ARG A 120 14.47 6.33 -1.38
CA ARG A 120 15.52 6.77 -0.46
C ARG A 120 16.09 5.61 0.35
N THR A 121 15.24 4.76 0.92
CA THR A 121 15.68 3.56 1.65
C THR A 121 16.48 2.61 0.77
N ILE A 122 16.08 2.41 -0.50
CA ILE A 122 16.86 1.61 -1.46
C ILE A 122 18.25 2.25 -1.69
N MET A 123 18.32 3.58 -1.89
CA MET A 123 19.60 4.28 -2.05
C MET A 123 20.47 4.15 -0.79
N ASP A 124 19.89 4.30 0.40
CA ASP A 124 20.58 4.19 1.67
C ASP A 124 21.17 2.79 1.88
N ILE A 125 20.39 1.74 1.59
CA ILE A 125 20.84 0.35 1.68
C ILE A 125 21.91 0.02 0.62
N THR A 126 21.77 0.54 -0.60
CA THR A 126 22.66 0.16 -1.71
C THR A 126 23.96 0.95 -1.76
N LEU A 127 23.94 2.25 -1.42
CA LEU A 127 25.08 3.15 -1.55
C LEU A 127 25.81 3.39 -0.23
N PHE A 128 25.09 3.37 0.89
CA PHE A 128 25.62 3.82 2.19
C PHE A 128 25.70 2.72 3.24
N HIS A 129 25.23 1.51 2.94
CA HIS A 129 25.45 0.33 3.77
C HIS A 129 26.64 -0.49 3.22
N PRO A 130 27.87 -0.31 3.74
CA PRO A 130 29.04 -1.04 3.25
C PRO A 130 28.84 -2.54 3.53
N LYS A 131 28.49 -3.30 2.50
CA LYS A 131 28.33 -4.76 2.60
C LYS A 131 29.67 -5.41 2.91
N ARG A 132 29.77 -6.13 4.02
CA ARG A 132 30.88 -7.08 4.19
C ARG A 132 30.67 -8.26 3.24
N ARG A 133 31.76 -8.89 2.80
CA ARG A 133 31.65 -10.15 2.02
C ARG A 133 30.90 -11.18 2.85
N GLY A 134 29.91 -11.83 2.24
CA GLY A 134 29.04 -12.82 2.90
C GLY A 134 27.95 -12.21 3.79
N GLU A 135 27.83 -10.88 3.88
CA GLU A 135 26.74 -10.24 4.62
C GLU A 135 25.47 -10.21 3.76
N ASN A 136 24.51 -11.04 4.13
CA ASN A 136 23.21 -11.16 3.49
C ASN A 136 22.12 -10.73 4.47
N LYS A 137 21.24 -9.84 4.02
CA LYS A 137 20.20 -9.25 4.88
C LYS A 137 18.87 -9.20 4.14
N VAL A 138 17.80 -9.41 4.90
CA VAL A 138 16.45 -9.09 4.50
C VAL A 138 16.07 -7.79 5.20
N PHE A 139 15.29 -6.94 4.54
CA PHE A 139 14.78 -5.68 5.11
C PHE A 139 13.28 -5.61 4.86
N ASN A 140 12.52 -5.24 5.88
CA ASN A 140 11.10 -4.92 5.74
C ASN A 140 10.94 -3.41 5.60
N ILE A 141 10.59 -2.98 4.39
CA ILE A 141 10.36 -1.58 4.07
C ILE A 141 8.86 -1.33 4.17
N THR A 142 8.43 -1.01 5.39
CA THR A 142 7.03 -0.81 5.78
C THR A 142 6.87 0.51 6.49
N ASN A 143 5.69 1.11 6.40
CA ASN A 143 5.28 2.23 7.24
C ASN A 143 3.86 1.92 7.75
N PRO A 144 3.73 1.34 8.96
CA PRO A 144 2.43 1.00 9.52
C PRO A 144 1.65 2.27 9.86
N ALA A 145 0.39 2.34 9.44
CA ALA A 145 -0.48 3.46 9.73
C ALA A 145 -1.90 3.01 10.08
N SER A 146 -2.55 3.74 10.98
CA SER A 146 -3.94 3.52 11.38
C SER A 146 -4.89 3.82 10.22
N TRP A 147 -5.75 2.85 9.88
CA TRP A 147 -6.80 3.06 8.89
C TRP A 147 -7.83 4.09 9.37
N GLU A 148 -8.07 4.18 10.68
CA GLU A 148 -9.00 5.17 11.23
C GLU A 148 -8.50 6.57 10.91
N ASP A 149 -7.21 6.85 11.15
CA ASP A 149 -6.59 8.13 10.86
C ASP A 149 -6.62 8.42 9.36
N ILE A 150 -6.24 7.44 8.53
CA ILE A 150 -6.33 7.54 7.07
C ILE A 150 -7.75 7.83 6.59
N SER A 151 -8.75 7.13 7.12
CA SER A 151 -10.15 7.31 6.73
C SER A 151 -10.70 8.67 7.17
N ALA A 152 -10.30 9.14 8.36
CA ALA A 152 -10.70 10.42 8.92
C ALA A 152 -10.11 11.58 8.12
N GLU A 153 -8.85 11.51 7.71
CA GLU A 153 -8.33 12.55 6.84
C GLU A 153 -8.93 12.43 5.44
N ILE A 154 -9.02 11.24 4.81
CA ILE A 154 -9.68 11.07 3.48
C ILE A 154 -11.03 11.78 3.49
N ARG A 155 -11.79 11.58 4.57
CA ARG A 155 -13.04 12.27 4.82
C ARG A 155 -12.81 13.79 4.82
N ASP A 156 -12.09 14.33 5.80
CA ASP A 156 -11.94 15.78 6.06
C ASP A 156 -11.38 16.57 4.84
N THR A 157 -10.49 15.90 4.13
CA THR A 157 -9.92 16.21 2.82
C THR A 157 -10.96 16.42 1.72
N LEU A 158 -11.81 15.42 1.55
CA LEU A 158 -12.84 15.42 0.54
C LEU A 158 -13.88 16.49 0.86
N TYR A 159 -14.25 16.64 2.14
CA TYR A 159 -15.16 17.70 2.60
C TYR A 159 -14.61 19.10 2.33
N SER A 160 -13.30 19.33 2.51
CA SER A 160 -12.68 20.64 2.33
C SER A 160 -12.53 21.04 0.85
N SER A 161 -12.49 20.06 -0.07
CA SER A 161 -12.29 20.30 -1.51
C SER A 161 -13.55 20.72 -2.28
N ASN A 162 -14.71 20.85 -1.62
CA ASN A 162 -16.01 21.18 -2.23
C ASN A 162 -16.44 20.22 -3.37
N THR A 163 -15.80 19.05 -3.44
CA THR A 163 -16.26 17.93 -4.26
C THR A 163 -17.33 17.19 -3.46
N GLU A 164 -18.42 16.78 -4.13
CA GLU A 164 -19.62 16.25 -3.47
C GLU A 164 -19.28 15.20 -2.40
N GLN A 165 -19.99 15.26 -1.26
CA GLN A 165 -19.71 14.50 -0.05
C GLN A 165 -19.47 13.01 -0.33
N ILE A 166 -18.31 12.51 0.09
CA ILE A 166 -18.03 11.07 0.13
C ILE A 166 -18.51 10.53 1.47
N GLU A 167 -19.34 9.50 1.39
CA GLU A 167 -19.91 8.83 2.55
C GLU A 167 -18.92 7.80 3.11
N VAL A 168 -18.68 7.82 4.42
CA VAL A 168 -17.95 6.73 5.09
C VAL A 168 -18.95 5.65 5.46
N VAL A 169 -18.76 4.45 4.91
CA VAL A 169 -19.69 3.31 5.06
C VAL A 169 -18.96 2.09 5.63
N THR A 170 -19.71 1.08 6.08
CA THR A 170 -19.09 -0.19 6.50
C THR A 170 -18.38 -0.89 5.35
N TRP A 171 -17.45 -1.80 5.66
CA TRP A 171 -16.75 -2.61 4.66
C TRP A 171 -17.73 -3.39 3.76
N ASP A 172 -18.75 -4.01 4.35
CA ASP A 172 -19.77 -4.77 3.61
C ASP A 172 -20.59 -3.88 2.66
N GLU A 173 -20.99 -2.69 3.12
CA GLU A 173 -21.70 -1.72 2.29
C GLU A 173 -20.84 -1.20 1.14
N TRP A 174 -19.56 -0.95 1.41
CA TRP A 174 -18.60 -0.55 0.40
C TRP A 174 -18.41 -1.64 -0.65
N LEU A 175 -18.22 -2.89 -0.22
CA LEU A 175 -18.03 -4.04 -1.10
C LEU A 175 -19.29 -4.32 -1.93
N ALA A 176 -20.48 -4.21 -1.34
CA ALA A 176 -21.74 -4.31 -2.06
C ALA A 176 -21.88 -3.23 -3.14
N ALA A 177 -21.54 -1.98 -2.80
CA ALA A 177 -21.54 -0.87 -3.76
C ALA A 177 -20.53 -1.09 -4.89
N LEU A 178 -19.34 -1.61 -4.57
CA LEU A 178 -18.33 -1.96 -5.55
C LEU A 178 -18.84 -3.04 -6.52
N ARG A 179 -19.36 -4.16 -6.01
CA ARG A 179 -19.92 -5.25 -6.83
C ARG A 179 -21.02 -4.74 -7.76
N PHE A 180 -21.96 -3.94 -7.23
CA PHE A 180 -23.02 -3.33 -8.02
C PHE A 180 -22.48 -2.40 -9.12
N SER A 181 -21.44 -1.61 -8.83
CA SER A 181 -20.85 -0.69 -9.81
C SER A 181 -20.21 -1.42 -11.01
N VAL A 182 -19.66 -2.61 -10.75
CA VAL A 182 -19.04 -3.47 -11.77
C VAL A 182 -20.10 -4.14 -12.63
N GLU A 183 -21.14 -4.70 -12.00
CA GLU A 183 -22.26 -5.36 -12.69
C GLU A 183 -23.05 -4.39 -13.57
N SER A 184 -23.28 -3.17 -13.08
CA SER A 184 -24.04 -2.14 -13.79
C SER A 184 -23.24 -1.43 -14.88
N GLY A 185 -21.90 -1.53 -14.87
CA GLY A 185 -21.01 -0.80 -15.79
C GLY A 185 -21.10 0.72 -15.69
N CYS A 186 -21.74 1.25 -14.64
CA CYS A 186 -22.06 2.67 -14.50
C CYS A 186 -20.88 3.52 -14.03
N VAL A 187 -19.82 2.91 -13.49
CA VAL A 187 -18.67 3.61 -12.91
C VAL A 187 -17.37 2.99 -13.39
N GLU A 188 -16.56 3.78 -14.10
CA GLU A 188 -15.20 3.39 -14.45
C GLU A 188 -14.31 3.53 -13.22
N ASN A 189 -14.09 2.42 -12.51
CA ASN A 189 -13.16 2.31 -11.39
C ASN A 189 -12.33 1.03 -11.51
N LEU A 190 -11.15 0.99 -10.87
CA LEU A 190 -10.27 -0.19 -10.92
C LEU A 190 -10.49 -1.15 -9.76
N GLY A 191 -11.49 -0.88 -8.90
CA GLY A 191 -11.83 -1.71 -7.75
C GLY A 191 -12.24 -3.13 -8.12
N TRP A 192 -12.76 -3.35 -9.33
CA TRP A 192 -13.09 -4.69 -9.82
C TRP A 192 -11.89 -5.65 -9.81
N LYS A 193 -10.66 -5.13 -9.95
CA LYS A 193 -9.43 -5.94 -9.88
C LYS A 193 -9.17 -6.46 -8.47
N ALA A 194 -9.71 -5.80 -7.45
CA ALA A 194 -9.55 -6.18 -6.06
C ALA A 194 -10.63 -7.18 -5.59
N LEU A 195 -11.78 -7.24 -6.28
CA LEU A 195 -12.88 -8.15 -5.92
C LEU A 195 -12.50 -9.63 -5.78
N PRO A 196 -11.58 -10.23 -6.56
CA PRO A 196 -11.18 -11.63 -6.37
C PRO A 196 -10.47 -11.90 -5.04
N PHE A 197 -10.07 -10.87 -4.29
CA PHE A 197 -9.40 -10.99 -3.00
C PHE A 197 -10.36 -10.85 -1.80
N PHE A 198 -11.65 -10.57 -2.05
CA PHE A 198 -12.71 -10.34 -1.04
C PHE A 198 -14.01 -11.08 -1.41
#